data_AF-A0A3D3VWR9-F1
#
_entry.id   AF-A0A3D3VWR9-F1
#
_cell.length_a   1.000
_cell.length_b   1.000
_cell.length_c   1.000
_cell.angle_alpha   90.00
_cell.angle_beta   90.00
_cell.angle_gamma   90.00
#
_symmetry.space_group_name_H-M   'P 1'
#
loop_
_entity.id
_entity.type
_entity.pdbx_description
1 polymer ?
#
loop_
_entity_poly.entity_id
_entity_poly.type
_entity_poly.pdbx_seq_one_letter_code
_entity_poly.pdbx_strand_id
1 'polypeptide(L)'
;GIGQHVLLENGLVKPGDVILGTDSHMNLLGAVGAFATGVGNTDIVASWFEGTNWFRVPETMKITVNGKFAKGVCMRDLLTHIVGTLGADGMFFLATEFYGDTIENSSLSERITLCSMVTEMSGKVGLIMPNGKVLDWLVERAGEEVRERVKTLAADKDAVYCQELEFNVDNLEPMTSCPDAPDNVKKVREVAGEHVDQVHIGSCSNGRFEDISAAFEVLKASGSKVAPGMRAIITPATREVMLQCAEAGYIQKFLEAGVIFTNPTCA
;
A
#
# COMPACT_ATOMS: atom_id res chain seq x y z
N GLY A 1 -5.31 15.08 -4.24
CA GLY A 1 -5.30 13.77 -3.57
C GLY A 1 -4.93 12.72 -4.58
N ILE A 2 -4.31 11.65 -4.13
CA ILE A 2 -3.92 10.50 -4.97
C ILE A 2 -5.18 9.74 -5.38
N GLY A 3 -5.32 9.45 -6.68
CA GLY A 3 -6.59 9.05 -7.28
C GLY A 3 -7.22 7.82 -6.62
N GLN A 4 -6.43 6.78 -6.41
CA GLN A 4 -6.90 5.52 -5.84
C GLN A 4 -7.36 5.66 -4.38
N HIS A 5 -6.65 6.45 -3.55
CA HIS A 5 -7.10 6.75 -2.18
C HIS A 5 -8.40 7.53 -2.19
N VAL A 6 -8.53 8.50 -3.10
CA VAL A 6 -9.77 9.27 -3.26
C VAL A 6 -10.93 8.36 -3.68
N LEU A 7 -10.71 7.36 -4.53
CA LEU A 7 -11.74 6.36 -4.87
C LEU A 7 -12.22 5.59 -3.64
N LEU A 8 -11.29 5.12 -2.79
CA LEU A 8 -11.62 4.42 -1.54
C LEU A 8 -12.38 5.34 -0.56
N GLU A 9 -11.88 6.54 -0.32
CA GLU A 9 -12.49 7.52 0.59
C GLU A 9 -13.93 7.88 0.18
N ASN A 10 -14.20 7.97 -1.13
CA ASN A 10 -15.54 8.30 -1.63
C ASN A 10 -16.45 7.07 -1.76
N GLY A 11 -16.05 5.89 -1.28
CA GLY A 11 -16.89 4.69 -1.31
C GLY A 11 -17.15 4.14 -2.71
N LEU A 12 -16.28 4.47 -3.68
CA LEU A 12 -16.43 4.10 -5.09
C LEU A 12 -15.84 2.72 -5.42
N VAL A 13 -15.31 2.01 -4.42
CA VAL A 13 -14.60 0.74 -4.57
C VAL A 13 -15.18 -0.26 -3.59
N LYS A 14 -15.58 -1.43 -4.10
CA LYS A 14 -16.13 -2.53 -3.31
C LYS A 14 -15.42 -3.84 -3.67
N PRO A 15 -15.43 -4.83 -2.77
CA PRO A 15 -14.90 -6.15 -3.08
C PRO A 15 -15.59 -6.74 -4.31
N GLY A 16 -14.81 -7.35 -5.20
CA GLY A 16 -15.27 -7.90 -6.47
C GLY A 16 -15.51 -6.90 -7.59
N ASP A 17 -15.34 -5.59 -7.36
CA ASP A 17 -15.36 -4.64 -8.46
C ASP A 17 -14.16 -4.87 -9.39
N VAL A 18 -14.38 -4.67 -10.69
CA VAL A 18 -13.34 -4.64 -11.72
C VAL A 18 -13.09 -3.19 -12.11
N ILE A 19 -11.90 -2.66 -11.78
CA ILE A 19 -11.58 -1.24 -11.90
C ILE A 19 -10.40 -1.03 -12.84
N LEU A 20 -10.57 -0.14 -13.81
CA LEU A 20 -9.53 0.24 -14.76
C LEU A 20 -9.17 1.71 -14.58
N GLY A 21 -7.87 1.98 -14.61
CA GLY A 21 -7.31 3.33 -14.62
C GLY A 21 -6.05 3.38 -15.46
N THR A 22 -5.56 4.57 -15.76
CA THR A 22 -4.34 4.77 -16.56
C THR A 22 -3.05 4.72 -15.72
N ASP A 23 -3.19 4.63 -14.40
CA ASP A 23 -2.07 4.58 -13.45
C ASP A 23 -1.63 3.14 -13.20
N SER A 24 -0.31 2.91 -13.07
CA SER A 24 0.22 1.56 -12.83
C SER A 24 -0.16 0.99 -11.46
N HIS A 25 -0.37 1.84 -10.46
CA HIS A 25 -0.65 1.46 -9.07
C HIS A 25 -2.15 1.38 -8.77
N MET A 26 -3.01 1.27 -9.79
CA MET A 26 -4.44 0.96 -9.60
C MET A 26 -4.65 -0.33 -8.80
N ASN A 27 -3.71 -1.28 -8.88
CA ASN A 27 -3.72 -2.53 -8.13
C ASN A 27 -3.74 -2.37 -6.60
N LEU A 28 -3.41 -1.19 -6.06
CA LEU A 28 -3.53 -0.93 -4.63
C LEU A 28 -4.97 -1.09 -4.11
N LEU A 29 -5.97 -0.92 -4.99
CA LEU A 29 -7.39 -1.11 -4.64
C LEU A 29 -7.72 -2.56 -4.30
N GLY A 30 -6.86 -3.52 -4.68
CA GLY A 30 -7.00 -4.90 -4.24
C GLY A 30 -6.78 -5.10 -2.73
N ALA A 31 -6.28 -4.09 -2.01
CA ALA A 31 -6.28 -4.04 -0.54
C ALA A 31 -7.67 -4.16 0.11
N VAL A 32 -8.74 -3.95 -0.67
CA VAL A 32 -10.14 -4.16 -0.28
C VAL A 32 -10.86 -5.18 -1.18
N GLY A 33 -10.11 -6.09 -1.81
CA GLY A 33 -10.66 -7.20 -2.59
C GLY A 33 -11.22 -6.81 -3.96
N ALA A 34 -10.85 -5.64 -4.50
CA ALA A 34 -11.20 -5.25 -5.87
C ALA A 34 -10.14 -5.74 -6.87
N PHE A 35 -10.57 -6.22 -8.04
CA PHE A 35 -9.65 -6.49 -9.15
C PHE A 35 -9.40 -5.18 -9.91
N ALA A 36 -8.31 -4.49 -9.57
CA ALA A 36 -7.97 -3.22 -10.18
C ALA A 36 -6.64 -3.27 -10.92
N THR A 37 -6.57 -2.69 -12.11
CA THR A 37 -5.35 -2.70 -12.94
C THR A 37 -5.18 -1.41 -13.72
N GLY A 38 -3.92 -1.02 -13.89
CA GLY A 38 -3.51 -0.05 -14.89
C GLY A 38 -3.71 -0.61 -16.29
N VAL A 39 -4.22 0.20 -17.21
CA VAL A 39 -4.39 -0.12 -18.63
C VAL A 39 -4.06 1.10 -19.51
N GLY A 40 -3.88 0.87 -20.82
CA GLY A 40 -3.58 1.96 -21.75
C GLY A 40 -4.80 2.84 -22.04
N ASN A 41 -4.56 4.02 -22.62
CA ASN A 41 -5.64 4.95 -22.98
C ASN A 41 -6.68 4.32 -23.94
N THR A 42 -6.24 3.46 -24.87
CA THR A 42 -7.13 2.75 -25.79
C THR A 42 -8.09 1.82 -25.05
N ASP A 43 -7.60 1.11 -24.03
CA ASP A 43 -8.42 0.21 -23.20
C ASP A 43 -9.47 0.99 -22.40
N ILE A 44 -9.10 2.15 -21.85
CA ILE A 44 -10.04 3.04 -21.15
C ILE A 44 -11.14 3.53 -22.10
N VAL A 45 -10.78 4.00 -23.30
CA VAL A 45 -11.77 4.45 -24.29
C VAL A 45 -12.69 3.31 -24.73
N ALA A 46 -12.14 2.12 -24.96
CA ALA A 46 -12.93 0.94 -25.27
C ALA A 46 -13.90 0.59 -24.13
N SER A 47 -13.46 0.63 -22.87
CA SER A 47 -14.29 0.39 -21.70
C SER A 47 -15.39 1.44 -21.51
N TRP A 48 -15.13 2.71 -21.81
CA TRP A 48 -16.17 3.75 -21.78
C TRP A 48 -17.24 3.55 -22.86
N PHE A 49 -16.84 3.06 -24.04
CA PHE A 49 -17.77 2.84 -25.14
C PHE A 49 -18.61 1.57 -24.93
N GLU A 50 -17.98 0.44 -24.58
CA GLU A 50 -18.64 -0.87 -24.50
C GLU A 50 -19.12 -1.25 -23.08
N GLY A 51 -18.65 -0.55 -22.04
CA GLY A 51 -18.88 -0.94 -20.64
C GLY A 51 -18.18 -2.25 -20.23
N THR A 52 -17.33 -2.80 -21.10
CA THR A 52 -16.62 -4.08 -20.91
C THR A 52 -15.19 -3.99 -21.46
N ASN A 53 -14.33 -4.93 -21.07
CA ASN A 53 -12.98 -5.07 -21.60
C ASN A 53 -12.50 -6.52 -21.57
N TRP A 54 -11.46 -6.82 -22.34
CA TRP A 54 -10.83 -8.13 -22.39
C TRP A 54 -9.75 -8.27 -21.32
N PHE A 55 -9.82 -9.37 -20.59
CA PHE A 55 -8.78 -9.75 -19.63
C PHE A 55 -8.34 -11.18 -19.92
N ARG A 56 -7.03 -11.38 -20.00
CA ARG A 56 -6.47 -12.71 -19.78
C ARG A 56 -6.47 -12.95 -18.28
N VAL A 57 -7.19 -13.99 -17.86
CA VAL A 57 -7.26 -14.40 -16.44
C VAL A 57 -5.84 -14.76 -15.97
N PRO A 58 -5.30 -14.10 -14.94
CA PRO A 58 -3.98 -14.43 -14.41
C PRO A 58 -4.03 -15.72 -13.59
N GLU A 59 -2.91 -16.44 -13.55
CA GLU A 59 -2.72 -17.47 -12.51
C GLU A 59 -2.50 -16.79 -11.15
N THR A 60 -2.82 -17.49 -10.06
CA THR A 60 -2.77 -16.91 -8.72
C THR A 60 -1.61 -17.48 -7.91
N MET A 61 -0.78 -16.59 -7.35
CA MET A 61 0.17 -16.87 -6.29
C MET A 61 -0.50 -16.65 -4.93
N LYS A 62 -0.22 -17.53 -3.97
CA LYS A 62 -0.64 -17.35 -2.57
C LYS A 62 0.55 -17.00 -1.70
N ILE A 63 0.43 -15.92 -0.93
CA ILE A 63 1.43 -15.53 0.06
C ILE A 63 0.77 -15.55 1.45
N THR A 64 1.26 -16.43 2.31
CA THR A 64 0.82 -16.51 3.72
C THR A 64 1.86 -15.85 4.61
N VAL A 65 1.45 -14.84 5.39
CA VAL A 65 2.34 -14.08 6.26
C VAL A 65 1.88 -14.21 7.70
N ASN A 66 2.77 -14.73 8.55
CA ASN A 66 2.48 -14.90 9.97
C ASN A 66 3.47 -14.19 10.90
N GLY A 67 3.05 -13.97 12.14
CA GLY A 67 3.87 -13.38 13.20
C GLY A 67 3.53 -11.91 13.47
N LYS A 68 4.38 -11.26 14.28
CA LYS A 68 4.17 -9.87 14.71
C LYS A 68 5.40 -9.01 14.48
N PHE A 69 5.20 -7.85 13.87
CA PHE A 69 6.27 -6.89 13.66
C PHE A 69 6.89 -6.45 15.00
N ALA A 70 8.22 -6.48 15.06
CA ALA A 70 8.97 -5.84 16.14
C ALA A 70 8.82 -4.31 16.07
N LYS A 71 9.12 -3.63 17.18
CA LYS A 71 9.09 -2.16 17.22
C LYS A 71 10.03 -1.57 16.17
N GLY A 72 9.52 -0.67 15.34
CA GLY A 72 10.28 -0.02 14.27
C GLY A 72 10.28 -0.80 12.96
N VAL A 73 9.58 -1.93 12.90
CA VAL A 73 9.34 -2.72 11.70
C VAL A 73 7.86 -2.59 11.33
N CYS A 74 7.55 -2.55 10.04
CA CYS A 74 6.21 -2.31 9.53
C CYS A 74 5.94 -3.07 8.23
N MET A 75 4.72 -2.94 7.71
CA MET A 75 4.30 -3.57 6.46
C MET A 75 5.18 -3.19 5.26
N ARG A 76 5.77 -1.99 5.27
CA ARG A 76 6.72 -1.57 4.23
C ARG A 76 7.99 -2.43 4.23
N ASP A 77 8.45 -2.87 5.40
CA ASP A 77 9.62 -3.74 5.51
C ASP A 77 9.30 -5.14 4.98
N LEU A 78 8.10 -5.67 5.25
CA LEU A 78 7.64 -6.95 4.69
C LEU A 78 7.58 -6.88 3.17
N LEU A 79 6.92 -5.85 2.64
CA LEU A 79 6.85 -5.63 1.20
C LEU A 79 8.25 -5.61 0.59
N THR A 80 9.15 -4.83 1.19
CA THR A 80 10.53 -4.69 0.69
C THR A 80 11.25 -6.04 0.75
N HIS A 81 11.04 -6.83 1.79
CA HIS A 81 11.59 -8.18 1.90
C HIS A 81 11.04 -9.13 0.82
N ILE A 82 9.74 -9.09 0.52
CA ILE A 82 9.13 -9.88 -0.56
C ILE A 82 9.74 -9.48 -1.91
N VAL A 83 9.83 -8.18 -2.20
CA VAL A 83 10.44 -7.66 -3.45
C VAL A 83 11.89 -8.14 -3.59
N GLY A 84 12.70 -8.06 -2.53
CA GLY A 84 14.09 -8.56 -2.57
C GLY A 84 14.21 -10.08 -2.69
N THR A 85 13.19 -10.83 -2.27
CA THR A 85 13.16 -12.31 -2.36
C THR A 85 12.75 -12.78 -3.74
N LEU A 86 11.76 -12.12 -4.34
CA LEU A 86 11.16 -12.51 -5.62
C LEU A 86 11.83 -11.83 -6.82
N GLY A 87 12.46 -10.68 -6.62
CA GLY A 87 12.99 -9.85 -7.69
C GLY A 87 11.89 -9.09 -8.44
N ALA A 88 12.31 -8.18 -9.32
CA ALA A 88 11.42 -7.27 -10.05
C ALA A 88 10.39 -7.97 -10.97
N ASP A 89 10.60 -9.24 -11.34
CA ASP A 89 9.68 -10.02 -12.20
C ASP A 89 9.07 -11.23 -11.52
N GLY A 90 9.26 -11.39 -10.20
CA GLY A 90 8.86 -12.61 -9.49
C GLY A 90 7.35 -12.85 -9.38
N MET A 91 6.51 -11.88 -9.77
CA MET A 91 5.05 -12.01 -9.88
C MET A 91 4.56 -11.81 -11.31
N PHE A 92 5.40 -11.94 -12.34
CA PHE A 92 5.05 -11.61 -13.73
C PHE A 92 3.68 -12.15 -14.16
N PHE A 93 2.74 -11.22 -14.40
CA PHE A 93 1.36 -11.48 -14.82
C PHE A 93 0.48 -12.27 -13.83
N LEU A 94 0.92 -12.45 -12.58
CA LEU A 94 0.17 -13.19 -11.56
C LEU A 94 -0.77 -12.26 -10.77
N ALA A 95 -1.94 -12.79 -10.39
CA ALA A 95 -2.65 -12.26 -9.23
C ALA A 95 -1.99 -12.81 -7.96
N THR A 96 -1.95 -12.03 -6.89
CA THR A 96 -1.39 -12.47 -5.62
C THR A 96 -2.43 -12.33 -4.53
N GLU A 97 -2.76 -13.42 -3.85
CA GLU A 97 -3.63 -13.40 -2.68
C GLU A 97 -2.79 -13.43 -1.40
N PHE A 98 -3.09 -12.54 -0.46
CA PHE A 98 -2.38 -12.47 0.82
C PHE A 98 -3.25 -13.02 1.96
N TYR A 99 -2.66 -13.91 2.75
CA TYR A 99 -3.29 -14.59 3.88
C TYR A 99 -2.37 -14.56 5.12
N GLY A 100 -2.85 -15.11 6.23
CA GLY A 100 -2.09 -15.30 7.46
C GLY A 100 -2.40 -14.26 8.53
N ASP A 101 -2.00 -14.52 9.78
CA ASP A 101 -2.46 -13.74 10.92
C ASP A 101 -1.96 -12.28 10.88
N THR A 102 -0.78 -12.03 10.32
CA THR A 102 -0.26 -10.67 10.10
C THR A 102 -1.17 -9.89 9.15
N ILE A 103 -1.65 -10.52 8.07
CA ILE A 103 -2.54 -9.89 7.09
C ILE A 103 -3.94 -9.70 7.67
N GLU A 104 -4.48 -10.71 8.33
CA GLU A 104 -5.81 -10.65 8.95
C GLU A 104 -5.93 -9.50 9.96
N ASN A 105 -4.87 -9.25 10.73
CA ASN A 105 -4.81 -8.18 11.75
C ASN A 105 -4.34 -6.82 11.22
N SER A 106 -3.96 -6.73 9.94
CA SER A 106 -3.45 -5.49 9.34
C SER A 106 -4.54 -4.44 9.14
N SER A 107 -4.16 -3.19 9.35
CA SER A 107 -4.97 -2.01 9.03
C SER A 107 -5.13 -1.80 7.52
N LEU A 108 -6.11 -0.99 7.12
CA LEU A 108 -6.27 -0.60 5.71
C LEU A 108 -5.00 0.06 5.15
N SER A 109 -4.33 0.90 5.94
CA SER A 109 -3.08 1.57 5.57
C SER A 109 -1.97 0.57 5.22
N GLU A 110 -1.81 -0.47 6.04
CA GLU A 110 -0.85 -1.54 5.81
C GLU A 110 -1.22 -2.37 4.56
N ARG A 111 -2.49 -2.74 4.39
CA ARG A 111 -2.96 -3.47 3.20
C ARG A 111 -2.69 -2.71 1.91
N ILE A 112 -3.00 -1.40 1.89
CA ILE A 112 -2.70 -0.54 0.73
C ILE A 112 -1.20 -0.51 0.47
N THR A 113 -0.38 -0.39 1.51
CA THR A 113 1.09 -0.43 1.37
C THR A 113 1.51 -1.70 0.65
N LEU A 114 1.08 -2.87 1.16
CA LEU A 114 1.42 -4.18 0.61
C LEU A 114 0.95 -4.35 -0.84
N CYS A 115 -0.32 -4.06 -1.14
CA CYS A 115 -0.87 -4.20 -2.48
C CYS A 115 -0.30 -3.19 -3.48
N SER A 116 0.13 -2.01 -3.04
CA SER A 116 0.64 -0.97 -3.93
C SER A 116 1.88 -1.41 -4.71
N MET A 117 2.75 -2.24 -4.11
CA MET A 117 4.02 -2.60 -4.76
C MET A 117 4.04 -3.99 -5.39
N VAL A 118 2.86 -4.57 -5.65
CA VAL A 118 2.75 -5.74 -6.54
C VAL A 118 3.23 -5.38 -7.95
N THR A 119 3.08 -4.12 -8.37
CA THR A 119 3.58 -3.60 -9.65
C THR A 119 5.10 -3.74 -9.78
N GLU A 120 5.85 -3.50 -8.71
CA GLU A 120 7.32 -3.55 -8.67
C GLU A 120 7.88 -4.97 -8.81
N MET A 121 7.01 -6.00 -8.73
CA MET A 121 7.34 -7.41 -9.02
C MET A 121 6.66 -7.91 -10.31
N SER A 122 6.20 -6.99 -11.17
CA SER A 122 5.46 -7.26 -12.41
C SER A 122 4.13 -8.01 -12.21
N GLY A 123 3.56 -7.94 -11.00
CA GLY A 123 2.29 -8.56 -10.65
C GLY A 123 1.07 -7.80 -11.18
N LYS A 124 -0.01 -8.53 -11.47
CA LYS A 124 -1.25 -7.97 -12.00
C LYS A 124 -2.05 -7.24 -10.92
N VAL A 125 -2.23 -7.88 -9.76
CA VAL A 125 -3.00 -7.33 -8.64
C VAL A 125 -2.67 -8.09 -7.35
N GLY A 126 -2.65 -7.39 -6.21
CA GLY A 126 -2.66 -7.99 -4.89
C GLY A 126 -4.06 -7.96 -4.28
N LEU A 127 -4.58 -9.08 -3.80
CA LEU A 127 -5.95 -9.22 -3.30
C LEU A 127 -5.94 -9.55 -1.81
N ILE A 128 -6.67 -8.73 -1.05
CA ILE A 128 -6.94 -8.92 0.39
C ILE A 128 -8.42 -8.64 0.63
N MET A 129 -9.18 -9.65 1.05
CA MET A 129 -10.58 -9.45 1.39
C MET A 129 -10.70 -8.62 2.68
N PRO A 130 -11.57 -7.59 2.71
CA PRO A 130 -11.72 -6.76 3.89
C PRO A 130 -12.38 -7.55 5.03
N ASN A 131 -11.86 -7.37 6.23
CA ASN A 131 -12.36 -7.98 7.46
C ASN A 131 -12.35 -6.93 8.59
N GLY A 132 -12.93 -7.27 9.75
CA GLY A 132 -12.84 -6.46 10.97
C GLY A 132 -13.08 -4.96 10.75
N LYS A 133 -12.15 -4.13 11.24
CA LYS A 133 -12.23 -2.66 11.11
C LYS A 133 -12.16 -2.17 9.66
N VAL A 134 -11.48 -2.89 8.78
CA VAL A 134 -11.38 -2.53 7.35
C VAL A 134 -12.73 -2.73 6.67
N LEU A 135 -13.40 -3.84 6.98
CA LEU A 135 -14.76 -4.10 6.52
C LEU A 135 -15.74 -3.04 7.03
N ASP A 136 -15.69 -2.73 8.32
CA ASP A 136 -16.59 -1.73 8.91
C ASP A 136 -16.37 -0.34 8.30
N TRP A 137 -15.12 0.08 8.11
CA TRP A 137 -14.76 1.33 7.43
C TRP A 137 -15.29 1.38 5.99
N LEU A 138 -15.19 0.26 5.26
CA LEU A 138 -15.64 0.19 3.88
C LEU A 138 -17.18 0.19 3.78
N VAL A 139 -17.87 -0.48 4.70
CA VAL A 139 -19.34 -0.47 4.79
C VAL A 139 -19.88 0.93 5.07
N GLU A 140 -19.22 1.69 5.96
CA GLU A 140 -19.61 3.08 6.28
C GLU A 140 -19.61 3.97 5.03
N ARG A 141 -18.68 3.74 4.10
CA ARG A 141 -18.49 4.58 2.91
C ARG A 141 -19.19 4.06 1.66
N ALA A 142 -19.15 2.76 1.44
CA ALA A 142 -19.61 2.13 0.20
C ALA A 142 -20.96 1.38 0.36
N GLY A 143 -21.49 1.29 1.58
CA GLY A 143 -22.81 0.74 1.89
C GLY A 143 -22.82 -0.72 2.37
N GLU A 144 -23.96 -1.15 2.89
CA GLU A 144 -24.13 -2.46 3.55
C GLU A 144 -23.88 -3.66 2.63
N GLU A 145 -24.06 -3.49 1.31
CA GLU A 145 -23.82 -4.55 0.33
C GLU A 145 -22.38 -5.09 0.35
N VAL A 146 -21.43 -4.30 0.86
CA VAL A 146 -20.04 -4.73 1.05
C VAL A 146 -19.97 -5.99 1.92
N ARG A 147 -20.81 -6.10 2.98
CA ARG A 147 -20.80 -7.29 3.85
C ARG A 147 -21.23 -8.54 3.10
N GLU A 148 -22.17 -8.42 2.18
CA GLU A 148 -22.64 -9.55 1.38
C GLU A 148 -21.60 -9.98 0.34
N ARG A 149 -20.95 -9.00 -0.30
CA ARG A 149 -19.84 -9.27 -1.22
C ARG A 149 -18.71 -10.01 -0.55
N VAL A 150 -18.30 -9.63 0.66
CA VAL A 150 -17.24 -10.34 1.40
C VAL A 150 -17.61 -11.78 1.74
N LYS A 151 -18.89 -12.06 2.04
CA LYS A 151 -19.33 -13.44 2.34
C LYS A 151 -19.34 -14.34 1.11
N THR A 152 -19.64 -13.76 -0.05
CA THR A 152 -19.84 -14.49 -1.30
C THR A 152 -18.57 -14.60 -2.14
N LEU A 153 -17.64 -13.65 -2.00
CA LEU A 153 -16.36 -13.62 -2.69
C LEU A 153 -15.27 -14.18 -1.76
N ALA A 154 -14.99 -15.46 -1.89
CA ALA A 154 -13.86 -16.12 -1.23
C ALA A 154 -13.26 -17.14 -2.18
N ALA A 155 -11.96 -17.40 -2.04
CA ALA A 155 -11.34 -18.53 -2.73
C ALA A 155 -12.00 -19.84 -2.28
N ASP A 156 -12.27 -20.72 -3.25
CA ASP A 156 -12.77 -22.06 -2.95
C ASP A 156 -11.73 -22.87 -2.15
N LYS A 157 -12.20 -23.84 -1.37
CA LYS A 157 -11.32 -24.66 -0.52
C LYS A 157 -10.32 -25.50 -1.32
N ASP A 158 -10.65 -25.80 -2.57
CA ASP A 158 -9.86 -26.56 -3.54
C ASP A 158 -9.26 -25.67 -4.64
N ALA A 159 -9.23 -24.34 -4.43
CA ALA A 159 -8.52 -23.43 -5.31
C ALA A 159 -7.04 -23.84 -5.45
N VAL A 160 -6.57 -23.89 -6.70
CA VAL A 160 -5.20 -24.26 -7.03
C VAL A 160 -4.38 -22.99 -7.27
N TYR A 161 -3.26 -22.88 -6.57
CA TYR A 161 -2.31 -21.78 -6.73
C TYR A 161 -1.10 -22.27 -7.54
N CYS A 162 -0.65 -21.44 -8.49
CA CYS A 162 0.55 -21.76 -9.28
C CYS A 162 1.83 -21.75 -8.42
N GLN A 163 1.79 -21.01 -7.30
CA GLN A 163 2.87 -20.92 -6.34
C GLN A 163 2.31 -20.55 -4.96
N GLU A 164 2.84 -21.16 -3.91
CA GLU A 164 2.54 -20.82 -2.51
C GLU A 164 3.83 -20.46 -1.78
N LEU A 165 3.83 -19.34 -1.06
CA LEU A 165 4.95 -18.84 -0.29
C LEU A 165 4.52 -18.53 1.14
N GLU A 166 5.44 -18.70 2.08
CA GLU A 166 5.24 -18.40 3.49
C GLU A 166 6.31 -17.44 3.98
N PHE A 167 5.89 -16.40 4.71
CA PHE A 167 6.77 -15.44 5.38
C PHE A 167 6.45 -15.38 6.87
N ASN A 168 7.49 -15.25 7.69
CA ASN A 168 7.36 -14.97 9.12
C ASN A 168 8.00 -13.60 9.42
N VAL A 169 7.26 -12.73 10.10
CA VAL A 169 7.71 -11.35 10.40
C VAL A 169 8.32 -11.16 11.79
N ASP A 170 8.38 -12.20 12.63
CA ASP A 170 8.85 -12.10 14.02
C ASP A 170 10.32 -11.68 14.11
N ASN A 171 11.13 -12.08 13.13
CA ASN A 171 12.55 -11.75 13.03
C ASN A 171 12.86 -10.76 11.90
N LEU A 172 11.83 -10.15 11.30
CA LEU A 172 12.03 -9.15 10.27
C LEU A 172 12.67 -7.90 10.91
N GLU A 173 13.64 -7.32 10.21
CA GLU A 173 14.32 -6.09 10.59
C GLU A 173 13.89 -4.96 9.64
N PRO A 174 14.15 -3.67 9.97
CA PRO A 174 13.89 -2.59 9.04
C PRO A 174 14.68 -2.78 7.74
N MET A 175 13.98 -2.68 6.61
CA MET A 175 14.49 -2.95 5.27
C MET A 175 14.47 -1.68 4.41
N THR A 176 15.32 -1.64 3.39
CA THR A 176 15.33 -0.56 2.40
C THR A 176 15.70 -1.09 1.02
N SER A 177 15.07 -0.54 -0.01
CA SER A 177 15.49 -0.73 -1.40
C SER A 177 16.58 0.29 -1.71
N CYS A 178 17.78 -0.17 -2.01
CA CYS A 178 18.90 0.67 -2.38
C CYS A 178 18.85 1.02 -3.88
N PRO A 179 19.44 2.16 -4.28
CA PRO A 179 19.64 2.45 -5.70
C PRO A 179 20.38 1.30 -6.43
N ASP A 180 20.08 1.01 -7.69
CA ASP A 180 19.14 1.65 -8.64
C ASP A 180 17.93 0.78 -8.98
N ALA A 181 17.64 -0.24 -8.18
CA ALA A 181 16.56 -1.20 -8.43
C ALA A 181 15.72 -1.49 -7.17
N PRO A 182 14.40 -1.66 -7.28
CA PRO A 182 13.52 -1.89 -6.13
C PRO A 182 13.83 -3.19 -5.38
N ASP A 183 14.38 -4.19 -6.07
CA ASP A 183 14.79 -5.49 -5.55
C ASP A 183 16.25 -5.53 -5.04
N ASN A 184 16.99 -4.42 -5.13
CA ASN A 184 18.28 -4.27 -4.44
C ASN A 184 18.07 -3.99 -2.94
N VAL A 185 17.60 -5.00 -2.22
CA VAL A 185 17.12 -4.86 -0.84
C VAL A 185 18.22 -5.15 0.16
N LYS A 186 18.37 -4.25 1.14
CA LYS A 186 19.29 -4.40 2.27
C LYS A 186 18.58 -4.10 3.58
N LYS A 187 19.15 -4.58 4.68
CA LYS A 187 18.75 -4.14 6.01
C LYS A 187 19.21 -2.70 6.21
N VAL A 188 18.39 -1.86 6.84
CA VAL A 188 18.74 -0.44 7.10
C VAL A 188 20.07 -0.31 7.83
N ARG A 189 20.38 -1.23 8.75
CA ARG A 189 21.65 -1.24 9.50
C ARG A 189 22.90 -1.40 8.62
N GLU A 190 22.78 -2.03 7.45
CA GLU A 190 23.91 -2.30 6.55
C GLU A 190 24.30 -1.05 5.73
N VAL A 191 23.39 -0.09 5.62
CA VAL A 191 23.58 1.19 4.93
C VAL A 191 23.54 2.37 5.90
N ALA A 192 23.64 2.10 7.20
CA ALA A 192 23.63 3.13 8.21
C ALA A 192 24.90 3.99 8.13
N GLY A 193 24.74 5.31 8.27
CA GLY A 193 25.83 6.28 8.20
C GLY A 193 25.98 6.96 6.84
N GLU A 194 25.25 6.50 5.83
CA GLU A 194 25.19 7.19 4.54
C GLU A 194 24.57 8.59 4.67
N HIS A 195 25.07 9.52 3.86
CA HIS A 195 24.57 10.88 3.84
C HIS A 195 23.20 10.97 3.16
N VAL A 196 22.27 11.73 3.75
CA VAL A 196 20.92 11.92 3.21
C VAL A 196 20.64 13.42 3.07
N ASP A 197 20.59 13.89 1.82
CA ASP A 197 20.25 15.28 1.51
C ASP A 197 18.74 15.55 1.65
N GLN A 198 17.91 14.54 1.38
CA GLN A 198 16.45 14.67 1.41
C GLN A 198 15.75 13.42 1.93
N VAL A 199 14.72 13.64 2.75
CA VAL A 199 13.70 12.64 3.11
C VAL A 199 12.36 13.07 2.56
N HIS A 200 11.65 12.15 1.91
CA HIS A 200 10.28 12.34 1.43
C HIS A 200 9.37 11.28 2.04
N ILE A 201 8.30 11.71 2.71
CA ILE A 201 7.32 10.83 3.35
C ILE A 201 5.95 11.15 2.76
N GLY A 202 5.30 10.17 2.15
CA GLY A 202 4.08 10.39 1.38
C GLY A 202 4.27 10.05 -0.09
N SER A 203 3.32 9.32 -0.66
CA SER A 203 3.28 8.83 -2.04
C SER A 203 1.95 8.09 -2.26
N CYS A 204 1.78 7.36 -3.37
CA CYS A 204 0.67 6.42 -3.48
C CYS A 204 0.84 5.20 -2.54
N SER A 205 2.08 4.83 -2.19
CA SER A 205 2.33 3.70 -1.29
C SER A 205 2.14 4.04 0.19
N ASN A 206 2.35 5.30 0.58
CA ASN A 206 2.31 5.77 1.98
C ASN A 206 1.90 7.25 2.10
N GLY A 207 1.66 7.76 3.30
CA GLY A 207 1.17 9.13 3.50
C GLY A 207 -0.28 9.20 3.93
N ARG A 208 -0.82 8.09 4.44
CA ARG A 208 -2.04 8.08 5.23
C ARG A 208 -1.74 8.58 6.64
N PHE A 209 -2.78 8.77 7.44
CA PHE A 209 -2.63 9.36 8.78
C PHE A 209 -1.69 8.54 9.67
N GLU A 210 -1.75 7.22 9.60
CA GLU A 210 -0.89 6.31 10.38
C GLU A 210 0.58 6.45 10.00
N ASP A 211 0.89 6.61 8.70
CA ASP A 211 2.26 6.79 8.23
C ASP A 211 2.85 8.12 8.72
N ILE A 212 2.05 9.19 8.66
CA ILE A 212 2.45 10.53 9.12
C ILE A 212 2.56 10.55 10.66
N SER A 213 1.68 9.84 11.37
CA SER A 213 1.74 9.67 12.82
C SER A 213 3.02 8.93 13.23
N ALA A 214 3.39 7.86 12.52
CA ALA A 214 4.65 7.16 12.77
C ALA A 214 5.87 8.07 12.54
N ALA A 215 5.87 8.84 11.46
CA ALA A 215 6.91 9.85 11.19
C ALA A 215 6.99 10.92 12.30
N PHE A 216 5.84 11.33 12.84
CA PHE A 216 5.76 12.28 13.94
C PHE A 216 6.40 11.73 15.22
N GLU A 217 6.12 10.47 15.57
CA GLU A 217 6.72 9.83 16.74
C GLU A 217 8.24 9.67 16.61
N VAL A 218 8.75 9.38 15.40
CA VAL A 218 10.20 9.35 15.12
C VAL A 218 10.81 10.75 15.30
N LEU A 219 10.19 11.78 14.74
CA LEU A 219 10.66 13.16 14.86
C LEU A 219 10.68 13.64 16.32
N LYS A 220 9.64 13.29 17.09
CA LYS A 220 9.55 13.60 18.52
C LYS A 220 10.65 12.90 19.31
N ALA A 221 10.92 11.63 19.01
CA ALA A 221 12.01 10.87 19.63
C ALA A 221 13.40 11.43 19.28
N SER A 222 13.55 12.10 18.13
CA SER A 222 14.82 12.69 17.68
C SER A 222 15.03 14.15 18.12
N GLY A 223 14.23 14.67 19.06
CA GLY A 223 14.36 16.04 19.57
C GLY A 223 13.60 17.11 18.76
N SER A 224 12.63 16.68 17.93
CA SER A 224 11.68 17.54 17.22
C SER A 224 12.31 18.54 16.25
N LYS A 225 13.43 18.20 15.63
CA LYS A 225 14.10 19.01 14.61
C LYS A 225 14.65 18.16 13.48
N VAL A 226 14.51 18.66 12.26
CA VAL A 226 15.21 18.13 11.08
C VAL A 226 16.71 18.44 11.20
N ALA A 227 17.55 17.52 10.74
CA ALA A 227 19.01 17.69 10.77
C ALA A 227 19.44 18.90 9.91
N PRO A 228 20.45 19.69 10.33
CA PRO A 228 20.95 20.82 9.54
C PRO A 228 21.39 20.37 8.14
N GLY A 229 20.97 21.10 7.11
CA GLY A 229 21.31 20.81 5.71
C GLY A 229 20.45 19.74 5.04
N MET A 230 19.58 19.03 5.78
CA MET A 230 18.67 18.03 5.23
C MET A 230 17.30 18.64 4.89
N ARG A 231 16.75 18.30 3.72
CA ARG A 231 15.38 18.66 3.33
C ARG A 231 14.40 17.55 3.71
N ALA A 232 13.45 17.82 4.58
CA ALA A 232 12.36 16.88 4.88
C ALA A 232 11.05 17.37 4.25
N ILE A 233 10.37 16.50 3.51
CA ILE A 233 9.10 16.79 2.84
C ILE A 233 8.07 15.76 3.27
N ILE A 234 6.88 16.23 3.68
CA ILE A 234 5.72 15.37 3.94
C ILE A 234 4.59 15.73 3.00
N THR A 235 4.04 14.73 2.32
CA THR A 235 2.92 14.86 1.38
C THR A 235 1.80 13.91 1.79
N PRO A 236 0.71 14.38 2.43
CA PRO A 236 -0.43 13.52 2.74
C PRO A 236 -1.07 12.98 1.46
N ALA A 237 -1.61 11.76 1.52
CA ALA A 237 -2.19 11.10 0.34
C ALA A 237 -3.43 11.85 -0.18
N THR A 238 -4.26 12.38 0.72
CA THR A 238 -5.53 13.01 0.38
C THR A 238 -5.81 14.26 1.21
N ARG A 239 -6.87 14.98 0.84
CA ARG A 239 -7.36 16.12 1.63
C ARG A 239 -7.92 15.66 2.98
N GLU A 240 -8.58 14.49 3.02
CA GLU A 240 -9.09 13.93 4.27
C GLU A 240 -7.95 13.67 5.26
N VAL A 241 -6.87 13.01 4.81
CA VAL A 241 -5.68 12.76 5.63
C VAL A 241 -5.00 14.07 6.06
N MET A 242 -4.90 15.05 5.17
CA MET A 242 -4.36 16.37 5.53
C MET A 242 -5.17 17.03 6.65
N LEU A 243 -6.50 16.94 6.62
CA LEU A 243 -7.36 17.47 7.68
C LEU A 243 -7.17 16.72 8.99
N GLN A 244 -7.08 15.39 8.95
CA GLN A 244 -6.78 14.57 10.14
C GLN A 244 -5.43 14.99 10.78
N CYS A 245 -4.41 15.24 9.95
CA CYS A 245 -3.11 15.73 10.43
C CYS A 245 -3.19 17.14 11.03
N ALA A 246 -4.06 18.01 10.49
CA ALA A 246 -4.30 19.35 11.03
C ALA A 246 -5.00 19.27 12.40
N GLU A 247 -6.05 18.46 12.51
CA GLU A 247 -6.81 18.23 13.75
C GLU A 247 -5.95 17.62 14.84
N ALA A 248 -5.04 16.71 14.48
CA ALA A 248 -4.06 16.13 15.40
C ALA A 248 -2.91 17.10 15.80
N GLY A 249 -2.84 18.28 15.18
CA GLY A 249 -1.78 19.27 15.42
C GLY A 249 -0.42 18.91 14.80
N TYR A 250 -0.36 17.88 13.96
CA TYR A 250 0.89 17.41 13.34
C TYR A 250 1.46 18.44 12.37
N ILE A 251 0.63 19.10 11.56
CA ILE A 251 1.09 20.07 10.56
C ILE A 251 1.92 21.16 11.21
N GLN A 252 1.41 21.79 12.27
CA GLN A 252 2.13 22.84 12.99
C GLN A 252 3.48 22.34 13.51
N LYS A 253 3.50 21.14 14.13
CA LYS A 253 4.72 20.59 14.70
C LYS A 253 5.77 20.22 13.65
N PHE A 254 5.35 19.72 12.51
CA PHE A 254 6.26 19.45 11.39
C PHE A 254 6.85 20.75 10.83
N LEU A 255 6.04 21.80 10.66
CA LEU A 255 6.52 23.12 10.24
C LEU A 255 7.52 23.71 11.26
N GLU A 256 7.22 23.63 12.56
CA GLU A 256 8.12 24.06 13.64
C GLU A 256 9.46 23.30 13.63
N ALA A 257 9.46 22.04 13.21
CA ALA A 257 10.64 21.21 13.10
C ALA A 257 11.46 21.45 11.82
N GLY A 258 10.98 22.28 10.89
CA GLY A 258 11.63 22.57 9.61
C GLY A 258 11.25 21.63 8.47
N VAL A 259 10.16 20.87 8.61
CA VAL A 259 9.63 20.01 7.54
C VAL A 259 8.75 20.83 6.59
N ILE A 260 8.90 20.60 5.29
CA ILE A 260 8.02 21.13 4.26
C ILE A 260 6.78 20.24 4.18
N PHE A 261 5.62 20.77 4.56
CA PHE A 261 4.35 20.05 4.49
C PHE A 261 3.57 20.49 3.25
N THR A 262 3.42 19.61 2.26
CA THR A 262 2.83 19.96 0.95
C THR A 262 1.35 19.61 0.87
N ASN A 263 0.68 20.13 -0.16
CA ASN A 263 -0.67 19.71 -0.51
C ASN A 263 -0.70 18.28 -1.08
N PRO A 264 -1.78 17.52 -0.85
CA PRO A 264 -1.93 16.18 -1.38
C PRO A 264 -2.01 16.19 -2.90
N THR A 265 -1.02 15.58 -3.57
CA THR A 265 -0.88 15.53 -5.03
C THR A 265 -0.38 14.16 -5.48
N CYS A 266 -0.73 13.78 -6.71
CA CYS A 266 -0.17 12.63 -7.43
C CYS A 266 0.86 13.08 -8.49
N ALA A 267 0.92 14.38 -8.78
CA ALA A 267 1.76 15.00 -9.81
C ALA A 267 3.21 15.21 -9.36
#